data_AF-A0AA36DR95-F1
#
_entry.id   AF-A0AA36DR95-F1
#
_cell.length_a   1.000
_cell.length_b   1.000
_cell.length_c   1.000
_cell.angle_alpha   90.00
_cell.angle_beta   90.00
_cell.angle_gamma   90.00
#
_symmetry.space_group_name_H-M   'P 1'
#
loop_
_entity.id
_entity.type
_entity.pdbx_description
1 polymer ?
#
loop_
_entity_poly.entity_id
_entity_poly.type
_entity_poly.pdbx_seq_one_letter_code
_entity_poly.pdbx_strand_id
1 'polypeptide(L)'
;MVANRWRNQEELFIDRSPTHFAKVLDYLRDGASFALPKDDDARQALRKEAEFYNIPDLAKMCCYEFKVLDKVQWKDNNVIEAYWKFLVRHLFNPSDKKTCMACMCTVNGYVGPTTTASYSMGRSVSPSDYDNWVLLKHHTRTMKGIVAQVFEQCCRVKYSSALELHLPKSALRLSR
;
A
#
# COMPACT_ATOMS: atom_id res chain seq x y z
N MET A 1 22.28 -34.07 -13.39
CA MET A 1 21.60 -34.54 -14.63
C MET A 1 20.30 -33.77 -14.77
N VAL A 2 20.23 -32.80 -15.68
CA VAL A 2 18.97 -32.12 -16.02
C VAL A 2 18.20 -33.07 -16.92
N ALA A 3 17.00 -33.47 -16.49
CA ALA A 3 16.21 -34.49 -17.19
C ALA A 3 15.93 -34.06 -18.64
N ASN A 4 16.22 -34.95 -19.59
CA ASN A 4 15.95 -34.80 -21.04
C ASN A 4 14.45 -34.63 -21.40
N ARG A 5 13.56 -34.44 -20.42
CA ARG A 5 12.10 -34.37 -20.60
C ARG A 5 11.63 -33.12 -21.36
N TRP A 6 12.42 -32.05 -21.38
CA TRP A 6 12.00 -30.74 -21.89
C TRP A 6 12.42 -30.44 -23.33
N ARG A 7 13.08 -31.38 -24.03
CA ARG A 7 13.65 -31.12 -25.37
C ARG A 7 12.63 -31.01 -26.52
N ASN A 8 11.35 -31.31 -26.28
CA ASN A 8 10.29 -31.32 -27.30
C ASN A 8 9.10 -30.38 -26.98
N GLN A 9 9.25 -29.39 -26.09
CA GLN A 9 8.13 -28.50 -25.75
C GLN A 9 8.21 -27.21 -26.58
N GLU A 10 7.29 -27.08 -27.55
CA GLU A 10 7.00 -25.83 -28.25
C GLU A 10 6.38 -24.77 -27.33
N GLU A 11 6.06 -25.12 -26.08
CA GLU A 11 5.38 -24.28 -25.10
C GLU A 11 6.25 -23.98 -23.88
N LEU A 12 6.18 -22.73 -23.41
CA LEU A 12 6.87 -22.26 -22.21
C LEU A 12 5.97 -22.43 -20.98
N PHE A 13 6.45 -23.14 -19.96
CA PHE A 13 5.76 -23.25 -18.68
C PHE A 13 6.06 -22.04 -17.78
N ILE A 14 4.99 -21.42 -17.25
CA ILE A 14 5.07 -20.29 -16.33
C ILE A 14 4.22 -20.61 -15.09
N ASP A 15 4.85 -20.69 -13.92
CA ASP A 15 4.18 -20.97 -12.63
C ASP A 15 3.52 -19.71 -12.04
N ARG A 16 2.53 -19.18 -12.75
CA ARG A 16 1.75 -18.01 -12.36
C ARG A 16 0.27 -18.24 -12.64
N SER A 17 -0.58 -17.47 -11.96
CA SER A 17 -2.01 -17.49 -12.26
C SER A 17 -2.27 -16.95 -13.67
N PRO A 18 -2.98 -17.68 -14.54
CA PRO A 18 -3.25 -17.24 -15.91
C PRO A 18 -4.28 -16.11 -15.98
N THR A 19 -5.00 -15.82 -14.88
CA THR A 19 -6.19 -14.93 -14.86
C THR A 19 -5.93 -13.55 -15.46
N HIS A 20 -4.75 -12.96 -15.24
CA HIS A 20 -4.41 -11.62 -15.74
C HIS A 20 -3.35 -11.64 -16.83
N PHE A 21 -2.86 -12.82 -17.25
CA PHE A 21 -1.80 -12.92 -18.25
C PHE A 21 -2.25 -12.39 -19.62
N ALA A 22 -3.49 -12.67 -20.02
CA ALA A 22 -4.07 -12.11 -21.24
C ALA A 22 -4.04 -10.57 -21.25
N LYS A 23 -4.21 -9.91 -20.09
CA LYS A 23 -4.12 -8.45 -19.97
C LYS A 23 -2.70 -7.92 -20.07
N VAL A 24 -1.72 -8.69 -19.59
CA VAL A 24 -0.31 -8.37 -19.81
C VAL A 24 0.00 -8.45 -21.31
N LEU A 25 -0.48 -9.48 -22.02
CA LEU A 25 -0.31 -9.60 -23.46
C LEU A 25 -1.02 -8.48 -24.25
N ASP A 26 -2.26 -8.15 -23.88
CA ASP A 26 -3.00 -7.02 -24.46
C ASP A 26 -2.19 -5.71 -24.32
N TYR A 27 -1.60 -5.46 -23.14
CA TYR A 27 -0.75 -4.29 -22.93
C TYR A 27 0.49 -4.30 -23.84
N LEU A 28 1.17 -5.44 -23.97
CA LEU A 28 2.35 -5.56 -24.84
C LEU A 28 2.02 -5.39 -26.32
N ARG A 29 0.79 -5.74 -26.74
CA ARG A 29 0.31 -5.58 -28.12
C ARG A 29 -0.17 -4.17 -28.42
N ASP A 30 -0.98 -3.61 -27.54
CA ASP A 30 -1.74 -2.37 -27.80
C ASP A 30 -1.00 -1.12 -27.28
N GLY A 31 0.00 -1.31 -26.41
CA GLY A 31 0.86 -0.25 -25.86
C GLY A 31 0.05 0.87 -25.21
N ALA A 32 0.20 2.09 -25.73
CA ALA A 32 -0.47 3.29 -25.20
C ALA A 32 -2.01 3.25 -25.30
N SER A 33 -2.57 2.38 -26.15
CA SER A 33 -4.04 2.25 -26.30
C SER A 33 -4.66 1.26 -25.31
N PHE A 34 -3.87 0.67 -24.42
CA PHE A 34 -4.34 -0.32 -23.46
C PHE A 34 -5.30 0.28 -22.42
N ALA A 35 -6.47 -0.34 -22.29
CA ALA A 35 -7.47 0.06 -21.30
C ALA A 35 -7.31 -0.72 -19.99
N LEU A 36 -7.10 0.00 -18.89
CA LEU A 36 -7.01 -0.59 -17.55
C LEU A 36 -8.35 -1.19 -17.10
N PRO A 37 -8.31 -2.28 -16.31
CA PRO A 37 -9.47 -2.77 -15.59
C PRO A 37 -10.07 -1.64 -14.71
N LYS A 38 -11.39 -1.47 -14.77
CA LYS A 38 -12.11 -0.52 -13.91
C LYS A 38 -12.18 -0.97 -12.46
N ASP A 39 -12.12 -2.27 -12.23
CA ASP A 39 -12.14 -2.84 -10.89
C ASP A 39 -10.78 -2.73 -10.20
N ASP A 40 -10.79 -2.28 -8.94
CA ASP A 40 -9.59 -2.03 -8.15
C ASP A 40 -8.80 -3.31 -7.85
N ASP A 41 -9.51 -4.39 -7.54
CA ASP A 41 -8.88 -5.66 -7.20
C ASP A 41 -8.24 -6.29 -8.45
N ALA A 42 -8.95 -6.25 -9.59
CA ALA A 42 -8.40 -6.67 -10.88
C ALA A 42 -7.17 -5.84 -11.30
N ARG A 43 -7.22 -4.52 -11.11
CA ARG A 43 -6.09 -3.63 -11.39
C ARG A 43 -4.90 -3.91 -10.46
N GLN A 44 -5.15 -4.20 -9.19
CA GLN A 44 -4.10 -4.56 -8.24
C GLN A 44 -3.49 -5.93 -8.52
N ALA A 45 -4.28 -6.90 -9.00
CA ALA A 45 -3.79 -8.20 -9.43
C ALA A 45 -2.94 -8.06 -10.71
N LEU A 46 -3.41 -7.29 -11.70
CA LEU A 46 -2.65 -6.97 -12.91
C LEU A 46 -1.32 -6.27 -12.57
N ARG A 47 -1.33 -5.34 -11.60
CA ARG A 47 -0.10 -4.71 -11.11
C ARG A 47 0.92 -5.73 -10.61
N LYS A 48 0.51 -6.73 -9.84
CA LYS A 48 1.41 -7.77 -9.30
C LYS A 48 2.01 -8.61 -10.43
N GLU A 49 1.23 -8.93 -11.46
CA GLU A 49 1.76 -9.62 -12.64
C GLU A 49 2.74 -8.72 -13.41
N ALA A 50 2.43 -7.43 -13.58
CA ALA A 50 3.33 -6.47 -14.23
C ALA A 50 4.66 -6.33 -13.46
N GLU A 51 4.63 -6.31 -12.13
CA GLU A 51 5.82 -6.33 -11.28
C GLU A 51 6.62 -7.64 -11.46
N PHE A 52 5.94 -8.80 -11.57
CA PHE A 52 6.59 -10.10 -11.80
C PHE A 52 7.28 -10.20 -13.17
N TYR A 53 6.59 -9.77 -14.24
CA TYR A 53 7.15 -9.76 -15.60
C TYR A 53 8.08 -8.57 -15.88
N ASN A 54 8.38 -7.75 -14.86
CA ASN A 54 9.24 -6.57 -14.94
C ASN A 54 8.80 -5.55 -16.01
N ILE A 55 7.50 -5.21 -16.01
CA ILE A 55 6.87 -4.22 -16.90
C ILE A 55 6.51 -2.97 -16.08
N PRO A 56 7.47 -2.06 -15.82
CA PRO A 56 7.30 -0.96 -14.87
C PRO A 56 6.20 0.02 -15.27
N ASP A 57 6.05 0.29 -16.56
CA ASP A 57 5.04 1.23 -17.07
C ASP A 57 3.62 0.72 -16.82
N LEU A 58 3.37 -0.58 -17.03
CA LEU A 58 2.07 -1.20 -16.71
C LEU A 58 1.82 -1.21 -15.19
N ALA A 59 2.85 -1.52 -14.39
CA ALA A 59 2.74 -1.46 -12.93
C ALA A 59 2.39 -0.05 -12.44
N LYS A 60 3.01 0.97 -13.05
CA LYS A 60 2.73 2.39 -12.77
C LYS A 60 1.33 2.79 -13.21
N MET A 61 0.89 2.39 -14.41
CA MET A 61 -0.48 2.62 -14.90
C MET A 61 -1.53 1.99 -13.98
N CYS A 62 -1.23 0.83 -13.40
CA CYS A 62 -2.14 0.19 -12.44
C CYS A 62 -2.15 0.87 -11.06
N CYS A 63 -1.27 1.83 -10.78
CA CYS A 63 -1.33 2.61 -9.55
C CYS A 63 -2.50 3.60 -9.64
N TYR A 64 -3.33 3.64 -8.59
CA TYR A 64 -4.35 4.66 -8.50
C TYR A 64 -3.72 6.01 -8.11
N GLU A 65 -4.06 7.05 -8.88
CA GLU A 65 -3.74 8.43 -8.53
C GLU A 65 -4.82 9.00 -7.61
N PHE A 66 -4.52 9.03 -6.32
CA PHE A 66 -5.38 9.65 -5.32
C PHE A 66 -5.58 11.14 -5.58
N LYS A 67 -6.81 11.60 -5.34
CA LYS A 67 -7.24 12.99 -5.41
C LYS A 67 -7.66 13.47 -4.03
N VAL A 68 -7.59 14.79 -3.83
CA VAL A 68 -8.17 15.42 -2.63
C VAL A 68 -9.67 15.14 -2.60
N LEU A 69 -10.21 14.88 -1.41
CA LEU A 69 -11.59 14.45 -1.14
C LEU A 69 -11.92 12.98 -1.47
N ASP A 70 -10.97 12.20 -1.99
CA ASP A 70 -11.20 10.76 -2.15
C ASP A 70 -11.47 10.11 -0.79
N LYS A 71 -12.53 9.30 -0.73
CA LYS A 71 -12.80 8.44 0.41
C LYS A 71 -11.90 7.23 0.31
N VAL A 72 -11.10 6.98 1.34
CA VAL A 72 -10.10 5.93 1.37
C VAL A 72 -10.22 5.06 2.61
N GLN A 73 -9.66 3.87 2.54
CA GLN A 73 -9.52 2.93 3.64
C GLN A 73 -8.18 2.20 3.52
N TRP A 74 -7.82 1.45 4.55
CA TRP A 74 -6.66 0.58 4.52
C TRP A 74 -6.80 -0.49 3.42
N LYS A 75 -5.69 -0.76 2.72
CA LYS A 75 -5.67 -1.62 1.53
C LYS A 75 -6.11 -3.05 1.84
N ASP A 76 -5.44 -3.71 2.77
CA ASP A 76 -5.72 -5.09 3.17
C ASP A 76 -5.16 -5.38 4.57
N ASN A 77 -5.40 -6.60 5.05
CA ASN A 77 -4.92 -7.05 6.35
C ASN A 77 -3.38 -7.05 6.45
N ASN A 78 -2.66 -7.35 5.36
CA ASN A 78 -1.19 -7.39 5.40
C ASN A 78 -0.61 -5.99 5.63
N VAL A 79 -1.19 -4.97 4.98
CA VAL A 79 -0.86 -3.57 5.26
C VAL A 79 -1.21 -3.24 6.72
N ILE A 80 -2.39 -3.62 7.21
CA ILE A 80 -2.76 -3.33 8.59
C ILE A 80 -1.75 -3.95 9.57
N GLU A 81 -1.37 -5.22 9.40
CA GLU A 81 -0.35 -5.89 10.21
C GLU A 81 0.98 -5.15 10.23
N ALA A 82 1.40 -4.60 9.09
CA ALA A 82 2.65 -3.85 8.98
C ALA A 82 2.59 -2.47 9.67
N TYR A 83 1.43 -1.80 9.68
CA TYR A 83 1.34 -0.38 10.04
C TYR A 83 0.61 -0.08 11.36
N TRP A 84 -0.23 -0.98 11.89
CA TRP A 84 -1.11 -0.66 13.04
C TRP A 84 -0.34 -0.25 14.31
N LYS A 85 0.85 -0.81 14.56
CA LYS A 85 1.68 -0.42 15.70
C LYS A 85 2.17 1.03 15.62
N PHE A 86 2.43 1.51 14.41
CA PHE A 86 2.82 2.91 14.18
C PHE A 86 1.63 3.86 14.43
N LEU A 87 0.41 3.43 14.11
CA LEU A 87 -0.80 4.17 14.45
C LEU A 87 -0.97 4.31 15.97
N VAL A 88 -0.82 3.22 16.72
CA VAL A 88 -0.89 3.25 18.21
C VAL A 88 0.11 4.25 18.78
N ARG A 89 1.36 4.23 18.30
CA ARG A 89 2.41 5.16 18.74
C ARG A 89 2.03 6.62 18.49
N HIS A 90 1.48 6.90 17.31
CA HIS A 90 1.04 8.25 16.99
C HIS A 90 -0.11 8.71 17.91
N LEU A 91 -1.10 7.86 18.16
CA LEU A 91 -2.22 8.18 19.06
C LEU A 91 -1.75 8.47 20.50
N PHE A 92 -0.71 7.78 20.96
CA PHE A 92 -0.14 8.00 22.29
C PHE A 92 0.68 9.30 22.38
N ASN A 93 1.30 9.73 21.27
CA ASN A 93 2.12 10.94 21.23
C ASN A 93 1.81 11.79 19.98
N PRO A 94 0.63 12.45 19.92
CA PRO A 94 0.17 13.15 18.72
C PRO A 94 1.00 14.40 18.37
N SER A 95 1.69 14.97 19.35
CA SER A 95 2.52 16.17 19.20
C SER A 95 3.93 15.89 18.64
N ASP A 96 4.30 14.62 18.50
CA ASP A 96 5.62 14.20 18.03
C ASP A 96 5.73 14.38 16.51
N LYS A 97 6.52 15.36 16.09
CA LYS A 97 6.80 15.60 14.68
C LYS A 97 7.72 14.51 14.15
N LYS A 98 7.29 13.85 13.08
CA LYS A 98 8.07 12.81 12.40
C LYS A 98 8.38 13.19 10.97
N THR A 99 9.52 12.74 10.47
CA THR A 99 9.86 12.84 9.05
C THR A 99 9.19 11.70 8.30
N CYS A 100 8.40 12.03 7.28
CA CYS A 100 7.83 11.03 6.39
C CYS A 100 8.93 10.46 5.48
N MET A 101 9.16 9.15 5.50
CA MET A 101 10.17 8.53 4.62
C MET A 101 9.76 8.48 3.13
N ALA A 102 8.48 8.71 2.82
CA ALA A 102 7.98 8.68 1.44
C ALA A 102 8.13 10.03 0.71
N CYS A 103 8.05 11.16 1.43
CA CYS A 103 8.18 12.50 0.82
C CYS A 103 9.15 13.43 1.53
N MET A 104 9.82 12.98 2.59
CA MET A 104 10.74 13.74 3.44
C MET A 104 10.15 14.97 4.13
N CYS A 105 8.84 15.19 4.07
CA CYS A 105 8.18 16.26 4.81
C CYS A 105 8.14 15.95 6.31
N THR A 106 8.34 16.99 7.12
CA THR A 106 8.00 16.95 8.55
C THR A 106 6.48 17.00 8.70
N VAL A 107 5.90 15.97 9.31
CA VAL A 107 4.45 15.83 9.47
C VAL A 107 4.09 15.45 10.91
N ASN A 108 2.88 15.82 11.30
CA ASN A 108 2.23 15.22 12.46
C ASN A 108 1.60 13.90 11.99
N GLY A 109 1.76 12.83 12.76
CA GLY A 109 1.06 11.57 12.48
C GLY A 109 1.53 10.75 11.30
N TYR A 110 2.84 10.66 11.09
CA TYR A 110 3.39 9.70 10.13
C TYR A 110 3.23 8.25 10.62
N VAL A 111 2.69 7.40 9.75
CA VAL A 111 2.57 5.96 9.98
C VAL A 111 3.41 5.25 8.92
N GLY A 112 4.64 4.86 9.31
CA GLY A 112 5.58 4.14 8.45
C GLY A 112 6.92 3.89 9.13
N PRO A 113 7.87 3.22 8.46
CA PRO A 113 9.18 2.91 9.04
C PRO A 113 9.88 4.22 9.42
N THR A 114 10.04 4.45 10.72
CA THR A 114 10.83 5.57 11.26
C THR A 114 12.28 5.12 11.43
N THR A 115 13.25 5.99 11.16
CA THR A 115 14.66 5.70 11.46
C THR A 115 14.84 5.43 12.96
N THR A 116 15.80 4.56 13.26
CA THR A 116 16.20 4.09 14.60
C THR A 116 16.51 5.22 15.60
N ALA A 117 16.77 6.43 15.12
CA ALA A 117 16.94 7.63 15.96
C ALA A 117 15.66 8.06 16.72
N SER A 118 14.49 7.49 16.40
CA SER A 118 13.22 7.79 17.08
C SER A 118 12.98 6.95 18.34
N TYR A 119 13.83 5.94 18.61
CA TYR A 119 13.63 5.01 19.73
C TYR A 119 14.05 5.60 21.09
N SER A 120 14.82 6.70 21.10
CA SER A 120 15.50 7.21 22.30
C SER A 120 14.87 8.45 22.95
N MET A 121 13.79 9.03 22.40
CA MET A 121 13.12 10.18 23.03
C MET A 121 11.60 10.06 22.97
N GLY A 122 11.00 9.59 24.07
CA GLY A 122 9.56 9.51 24.29
C GLY A 122 9.17 8.22 25.00
N ARG A 123 8.09 8.26 25.80
CA ARG A 123 7.52 7.06 26.43
C ARG A 123 7.32 5.99 25.36
N SER A 124 8.14 4.93 25.40
CA SER A 124 7.97 3.78 24.54
C SER A 124 6.67 3.10 24.94
N VAL A 125 5.78 2.88 23.98
CA VAL A 125 4.67 1.92 24.15
C VAL A 125 5.34 0.56 24.37
N SER A 126 5.20 0.02 25.58
CA SER A 126 5.80 -1.28 25.90
C SER A 126 5.20 -2.36 25.00
N PRO A 127 5.94 -3.43 24.68
CA PRO A 127 5.38 -4.55 23.92
C PRO A 127 4.06 -5.08 24.51
N SER A 128 3.95 -5.12 25.85
CA SER A 128 2.74 -5.48 26.60
C SER A 128 1.57 -4.52 26.42
N ASP A 129 1.82 -3.25 26.09
CA ASP A 129 0.74 -2.28 25.88
C ASP A 129 -0.01 -2.57 24.57
N TYR A 130 0.65 -3.13 23.54
CA TYR A 130 0.00 -3.37 22.24
C TYR A 130 -1.16 -4.36 22.30
N ASP A 131 -1.16 -5.28 23.27
CA ASP A 131 -2.27 -6.23 23.48
C ASP A 131 -3.57 -5.49 23.83
N ASN A 132 -3.47 -4.37 24.55
CA ASN A 132 -4.62 -3.51 24.87
C ASN A 132 -5.16 -2.75 23.64
N TRP A 133 -4.39 -2.70 22.55
CA TRP A 133 -4.75 -2.00 21.31
C TRP A 133 -5.14 -2.94 20.16
N VAL A 134 -5.29 -4.24 20.43
CA VAL A 134 -5.77 -5.21 19.42
C VAL A 134 -7.15 -4.81 18.86
N LEU A 135 -8.01 -4.20 19.69
CA LEU A 135 -9.28 -3.65 19.24
C LEU A 135 -9.11 -2.53 18.21
N LEU A 136 -8.11 -1.66 18.39
CA LEU A 136 -7.80 -0.63 17.40
C LEU A 136 -7.31 -1.26 16.10
N LYS A 137 -6.44 -2.27 16.18
CA LYS A 137 -6.03 -3.05 15.00
C LYS A 137 -7.24 -3.62 14.27
N HIS A 138 -8.21 -4.20 14.97
CA HIS A 138 -9.45 -4.66 14.35
C HIS A 138 -10.23 -3.50 13.69
N HIS A 139 -10.40 -2.38 14.41
CA HIS A 139 -11.11 -1.21 13.92
C HIS A 139 -10.46 -0.58 12.67
N THR A 140 -9.13 -0.64 12.53
CA THR A 140 -8.44 -0.12 11.33
C THR A 140 -8.92 -0.77 10.03
N ARG A 141 -9.46 -2.00 10.09
CA ARG A 141 -10.05 -2.68 8.92
C ARG A 141 -11.27 -1.96 8.35
N THR A 142 -12.00 -1.23 9.20
CA THR A 142 -13.24 -0.52 8.84
C THR A 142 -13.07 1.00 8.88
N MET A 143 -11.88 1.50 9.21
CA MET A 143 -11.60 2.93 9.22
C MET A 143 -11.67 3.50 7.80
N LYS A 144 -12.59 4.46 7.62
CA LYS A 144 -12.71 5.26 6.40
C LYS A 144 -12.20 6.67 6.69
N GLY A 145 -11.40 7.20 5.78
CA GLY A 145 -10.85 8.55 5.85
C GLY A 145 -11.06 9.30 4.54
N ILE A 146 -10.75 10.58 4.57
CA ILE A 146 -10.79 11.46 3.40
C ILE A 146 -9.39 11.97 3.13
N VAL A 147 -8.95 11.90 1.88
CA VAL A 147 -7.66 12.47 1.47
C VAL A 147 -7.72 13.99 1.58
N ALA A 148 -6.94 14.54 2.50
CA ALA A 148 -6.81 15.98 2.74
C ALA A 148 -5.73 16.60 1.85
N GLN A 149 -4.64 15.87 1.59
CA GLN A 149 -3.53 16.33 0.75
C GLN A 149 -2.87 15.14 0.06
N VAL A 150 -2.45 15.32 -1.20
CA VAL A 150 -1.75 14.31 -2.00
C VAL A 150 -0.32 14.77 -2.23
N PHE A 151 0.64 13.87 -2.00
CA PHE A 151 2.04 14.03 -2.34
C PHE A 151 2.44 13.00 -3.40
N GLU A 152 3.70 12.98 -3.82
CA GLU A 152 4.17 12.04 -4.85
C GLU A 152 3.97 10.57 -4.44
N GLN A 153 4.42 10.19 -3.24
CA GLN A 153 4.39 8.79 -2.77
C GLN A 153 3.46 8.53 -1.58
N CYS A 154 2.82 9.57 -1.04
CA CYS A 154 2.00 9.49 0.17
C CYS A 154 0.80 10.43 0.11
N CYS A 155 -0.13 10.23 1.04
CA CYS A 155 -1.32 11.05 1.22
C CYS A 155 -1.46 11.41 2.70
N ARG A 156 -1.97 12.61 2.95
CA ARG A 156 -2.52 12.99 4.25
C ARG A 156 -4.00 12.63 4.27
N VAL A 157 -4.40 11.81 5.23
CA VAL A 157 -5.75 11.24 5.33
C VAL A 157 -6.35 11.62 6.68
N LYS A 158 -7.50 12.29 6.63
CA LYS A 158 -8.27 12.69 7.80
C LYS A 158 -9.35 11.66 8.08
N TYR A 159 -9.33 11.06 9.28
CA TYR A 159 -10.33 10.10 9.74
C TYR A 159 -11.37 10.73 10.66
N SER A 160 -10.97 11.75 11.44
CA SER A 160 -11.87 12.54 12.28
C SER A 160 -11.32 13.96 12.47
N SER A 161 -12.00 14.80 13.26
CA SER A 161 -11.47 16.12 13.66
C SER A 161 -10.17 16.01 14.45
N ALA A 162 -9.95 14.91 15.16
CA ALA A 162 -8.81 14.68 16.05
C ALA A 162 -7.78 13.70 15.47
N LEU A 163 -8.08 13.01 14.36
CA LEU A 163 -7.19 12.00 13.79
C LEU A 163 -6.90 12.28 12.32
N GLU A 164 -5.65 12.64 12.06
CA GLU A 164 -5.10 12.85 10.74
C GLU A 164 -3.78 12.10 10.63
N LEU A 165 -3.66 11.28 9.58
CA LEU A 165 -2.52 10.39 9.38
C LEU A 165 -1.85 10.70 8.06
N HIS A 166 -0.53 10.60 8.05
CA HIS A 166 0.27 10.66 6.84
C HIS A 166 0.70 9.24 6.45
N LEU A 167 0.16 8.74 5.33
CA LEU A 167 0.24 7.34 4.92
C LEU A 167 0.86 7.21 3.52
N PRO A 168 1.69 6.19 3.25
CA PRO A 168 2.13 5.91 1.89
C PRO A 168 0.94 5.50 1.02
N LYS A 169 0.95 5.89 -0.27
CA LYS A 169 -0.13 5.54 -1.22
C LYS A 169 -0.36 4.03 -1.32
N SER A 170 0.70 3.24 -1.13
CA SER A 170 0.64 1.78 -1.12
C SER A 170 -0.17 1.17 0.04
N ALA A 171 -0.40 1.92 1.11
CA ALA A 171 -1.21 1.48 2.26
C ALA A 171 -2.71 1.76 2.09
N LEU A 172 -3.09 2.53 1.06
CA LEU A 172 -4.45 3.00 0.86
C LEU A 172 -5.12 2.31 -0.33
N ARG A 173 -6.45 2.26 -0.27
CA ARG A 173 -7.34 2.01 -1.41
C ARG A 173 -8.57 2.90 -1.30
N LEU A 174 -9.30 3.07 -2.39
CA LEU A 174 -10.59 3.74 -2.36
C LEU A 174 -11.58 2.99 -1.46
N SER A 175 -12.36 3.73 -0.68
CA SER A 175 -13.53 3.21 0.01
C SER A 175 -14.73 3.45 -0.89
N ARG A 176 -15.32 2.36 -1.39
CA ARG A 176 -16.67 2.38 -1.92
C ARG A 176 -17.68 2.59 -0.78
#